data_AF-A0A2D6LCP0-F1
#
_entry.id   AF-A0A2D6LCP0-F1
#
_cell.length_a   1.000
_cell.length_b   1.000
_cell.length_c   1.000
_cell.angle_alpha   90.00
_cell.angle_beta   90.00
_cell.angle_gamma   90.00
#
_symmetry.space_group_name_H-M   'P 1'
#
loop_
_entity.id
_entity.type
_entity.pdbx_description
1 polymer ?
#
loop_
_entity_poly.entity_id
_entity_poly.type
_entity_poly.pdbx_seq_one_letter_code
_entity_poly.pdbx_strand_id
1 'polypeptide(L)'
;MNVFLMVSGFLALFATVGHLVMGGKSFLRPMLGAEFSPVSKRVMYCVFHFMTVDFAIATLILLGAGFGATFGLDAKLAVIAVIAHFALYGIVQVVMVIASGIEKGLMKIFQWTLFLIIAIVAILGLI
;
A
#
# COMPACT_ATOMS: atom_id res chain seq x y z
N MET A 1 6.48 5.24 22.98
CA MET A 1 5.90 5.77 21.73
C MET A 1 7.00 5.83 20.69
N ASN A 2 6.70 5.49 19.45
CA ASN A 2 7.66 5.45 18.35
C ASN A 2 7.18 6.35 17.21
N VAL A 3 7.81 7.52 17.09
CA VAL A 3 7.39 8.58 16.15
C VAL A 3 7.51 8.12 14.70
N PHE A 4 8.56 7.36 14.36
CA PHE A 4 8.74 6.83 13.00
C PHE A 4 7.61 5.87 12.61
N LEU A 5 7.23 4.95 13.51
CA LEU A 5 6.10 4.05 13.26
C LEU A 5 4.76 4.80 13.16
N MET A 6 4.57 5.85 13.96
CA MET A 6 3.39 6.72 13.83
C MET A 6 3.34 7.41 12.46
N VAL A 7 4.45 8.02 12.02
CA VAL A 7 4.53 8.67 10.71
C VAL A 7 4.28 7.67 9.59
N SER A 8 4.90 6.49 9.65
CA SER A 8 4.67 5.41 8.68
C SER A 8 3.20 4.98 8.66
N GLY A 9 2.57 4.85 9.84
CA GLY A 9 1.15 4.54 9.96
C GLY A 9 0.23 5.60 9.35
N PHE A 10 0.53 6.88 9.53
CA PHE A 10 -0.23 7.97 8.89
C PHE A 10 -0.02 8.02 7.37
N LEU A 11 1.18 7.70 6.88
CA LEU A 11 1.43 7.55 5.44
C LEU A 11 0.66 6.36 4.86
N ALA A 12 0.60 5.23 5.57
CA ALA A 12 -0.22 4.08 5.19
C ALA A 12 -1.73 4.42 5.21
N LEU A 13 -2.18 5.23 6.19
CA LEU A 13 -3.56 5.70 6.22
C LEU A 13 -3.86 6.58 5.00
N PHE A 14 -2.95 7.48 4.66
CA PHE A 14 -3.04 8.30 3.46
C PHE A 14 -3.08 7.43 2.20
N ALA A 15 -2.25 6.38 2.12
CA ALA A 15 -2.28 5.42 1.02
C ALA A 15 -3.62 4.67 0.93
N THR A 16 -4.18 4.23 2.07
CA THR A 16 -5.48 3.55 2.16
C THR A 16 -6.61 4.43 1.63
N VAL A 17 -6.69 5.67 2.14
CA VAL A 17 -7.72 6.63 1.71
C VAL A 17 -7.52 6.99 0.24
N GLY A 18 -6.29 7.32 -0.16
CA GLY A 18 -5.94 7.65 -1.54
C GLY A 18 -6.29 6.53 -2.52
N HIS A 19 -5.98 5.28 -2.17
CA HIS A 19 -6.35 4.11 -2.96
C HIS A 19 -7.86 3.99 -3.11
N LEU A 20 -8.62 4.05 -2.01
CA LEU A 20 -10.08 3.93 -2.04
C LEU A 20 -10.75 5.06 -2.85
N VAL A 21 -10.35 6.31 -2.63
CA VAL A 21 -11.02 7.47 -3.24
C VAL A 21 -10.47 7.81 -4.62
N MET A 22 -9.18 8.14 -4.71
CA MET A 22 -8.53 8.55 -5.95
C MET A 22 -8.27 7.34 -6.84
N GLY A 23 -7.83 6.22 -6.27
CA GLY A 23 -7.66 4.99 -7.04
C GLY A 23 -8.99 4.46 -7.58
N GLY A 24 -10.06 4.57 -6.79
CA GLY A 24 -11.42 4.25 -7.22
C GLY A 24 -11.87 5.09 -8.40
N LYS A 25 -11.68 6.42 -8.31
CA LYS A 25 -12.09 7.38 -9.35
C LYS A 25 -11.23 7.30 -10.61
N SER A 26 -9.91 7.25 -10.48
CA SER A 26 -8.97 7.43 -11.58
C SER A 26 -8.53 6.13 -12.25
N PHE A 27 -8.66 4.97 -11.57
CA PHE A 27 -8.20 3.68 -12.12
C PHE A 27 -9.30 2.64 -12.16
N LEU A 28 -9.95 2.35 -11.03
CA LEU A 28 -10.94 1.27 -10.95
C LEU A 28 -12.15 1.53 -11.85
N ARG A 29 -12.81 2.69 -11.71
CA ARG A 29 -14.03 3.00 -12.49
C ARG A 29 -13.76 3.05 -14.00
N PRO A 30 -12.70 3.73 -14.50
CA PRO A 30 -12.35 3.67 -15.91
C PRO A 30 -12.07 2.24 -16.40
N MET A 31 -11.35 1.44 -15.62
CA MET A 31 -11.09 0.04 -15.96
C MET A 31 -12.40 -0.76 -16.06
N LEU A 32 -13.33 -0.64 -15.12
CA LEU A 32 -14.62 -1.34 -15.20
C LEU A 32 -15.47 -0.90 -16.41
N GLY A 33 -15.27 0.32 -16.90
CA GLY A 33 -15.92 0.84 -18.10
C GLY A 33 -15.33 0.33 -19.42
N ALA A 34 -14.09 -0.15 -19.43
CA ALA A 34 -13.41 -0.63 -20.64
C ALA A 34 -14.02 -1.95 -21.17
N GLU A 35 -13.85 -2.24 -22.46
CA GLU A 35 -14.37 -3.47 -23.06
C GLU A 35 -13.45 -4.68 -22.83
N PHE A 36 -13.75 -5.48 -21.80
CA PHE A 36 -13.17 -6.80 -21.58
C PHE A 36 -14.08 -7.68 -20.71
N SER A 37 -13.73 -8.96 -20.57
CA SER A 37 -14.55 -10.00 -19.92
C SER A 37 -15.19 -9.56 -18.58
N PRO A 38 -16.49 -9.76 -18.38
CA PRO A 38 -17.17 -9.48 -17.12
C PRO A 38 -16.55 -10.19 -15.91
N VAL A 39 -16.03 -11.41 -16.11
CA VAL A 39 -15.35 -12.17 -15.06
C VAL A 39 -14.06 -11.46 -14.65
N SER A 40 -13.23 -11.09 -15.62
CA SER A 40 -11.99 -10.37 -15.35
C SER A 40 -12.25 -9.02 -14.66
N LYS A 41 -13.31 -8.29 -15.03
CA LYS A 41 -13.72 -7.06 -14.34
C LYS A 41 -14.02 -7.31 -12.86
N ARG A 42 -14.75 -8.39 -12.57
CA ARG A 42 -15.09 -8.76 -11.18
C ARG A 42 -13.88 -9.16 -10.37
N VAL A 43 -12.95 -9.92 -10.96
CA VAL A 43 -11.68 -10.26 -10.30
C VAL A 43 -10.91 -8.97 -9.94
N MET A 44 -10.74 -8.05 -10.89
CA MET A 44 -10.03 -6.79 -10.63
C MET A 44 -10.74 -5.90 -9.59
N TYR A 45 -12.08 -5.91 -9.57
CA TYR A 45 -12.85 -5.22 -8.53
C TYR A 45 -12.58 -5.79 -7.13
N CYS A 46 -12.56 -7.12 -7.01
CA CYS A 46 -12.24 -7.77 -5.74
C CYS A 46 -10.80 -7.46 -5.31
N VAL A 47 -9.82 -7.60 -6.21
CA VAL A 47 -8.40 -7.32 -5.93
C VAL A 47 -8.22 -5.87 -5.46
N PHE A 48 -8.91 -4.92 -6.08
CA PHE A 48 -8.86 -3.52 -5.64
C PHE A 48 -9.25 -3.36 -4.17
N HIS A 49 -10.35 -3.99 -3.73
CA HIS A 49 -10.81 -3.91 -2.34
C HIS A 49 -9.99 -4.77 -1.38
N PHE A 50 -9.41 -5.88 -1.85
CA PHE A 50 -8.46 -6.66 -1.05
C PHE A 50 -7.25 -5.80 -0.67
N MET A 51 -6.72 -5.02 -1.62
CA MET A 51 -5.64 -4.06 -1.34
C MET A 51 -6.07 -2.95 -0.36
N THR A 52 -7.32 -2.47 -0.44
CA THR A 52 -7.85 -1.51 0.54
C THR A 52 -7.84 -2.07 1.95
N VAL A 53 -8.29 -3.32 2.12
CA VAL A 53 -8.30 -4.00 3.43
C VAL A 53 -6.87 -4.23 3.92
N ASP A 54 -5.97 -4.68 3.05
CA ASP A 54 -4.56 -4.90 3.40
C ASP A 54 -3.89 -3.60 3.89
N PHE A 55 -4.06 -2.49 3.16
CA PHE A 55 -3.51 -1.20 3.58
C PHE A 55 -4.11 -0.73 4.92
N ALA A 56 -5.41 -0.92 5.14
CA ALA A 56 -6.06 -0.58 6.39
C ALA A 56 -5.50 -1.39 7.58
N ILE A 57 -5.28 -2.70 7.39
CA ILE A 57 -4.66 -3.55 8.42
C ILE A 57 -3.24 -3.06 8.72
N ALA A 58 -2.43 -2.78 7.69
CA ALA A 58 -1.08 -2.29 7.85
C ALA A 58 -1.05 -0.93 8.58
N THR A 59 -1.98 -0.02 8.29
CA THR A 59 -2.18 1.23 9.03
C THR A 59 -2.41 0.98 10.51
N LEU A 60 -3.33 0.06 10.86
CA LEU A 60 -3.64 -0.25 12.25
C LEU A 60 -2.44 -0.83 12.99
N ILE A 61 -1.67 -1.72 12.35
CA ILE A 61 -0.44 -2.29 12.92
C ILE A 61 0.59 -1.20 13.20
N LEU A 62 0.88 -0.34 12.20
CA LEU A 62 1.90 0.71 12.33
C LEU A 62 1.51 1.78 13.36
N LEU A 63 0.27 2.27 13.33
CA LEU A 63 -0.21 3.24 14.30
C LEU A 63 -0.26 2.64 15.71
N GLY A 64 -0.80 1.42 15.86
CA GLY A 64 -0.86 0.75 17.15
C GLY A 64 0.53 0.53 17.74
N ALA A 65 1.48 0.00 16.95
CA ALA A 65 2.87 -0.15 17.39
C ALA A 65 3.52 1.20 17.72
N GLY A 66 3.25 2.25 16.93
CA GLY A 66 3.70 3.61 17.20
C GLY A 66 3.20 4.18 18.53
N PHE A 67 1.93 3.94 18.86
CA PHE A 67 1.32 4.34 20.13
C PHE A 67 1.63 3.39 21.29
N GLY A 68 2.37 2.30 21.05
CA GLY A 68 2.79 1.35 22.09
C GLY A 68 1.77 0.26 22.42
N ALA A 69 0.80 0.00 21.53
CA ALA A 69 -0.12 -1.11 21.67
C ALA A 69 0.61 -2.45 21.54
N THR A 70 0.31 -3.38 22.44
CA THR A 70 0.79 -4.77 22.39
C THR A 70 -0.32 -5.67 21.88
N PHE A 71 -0.22 -6.13 20.63
CA PHE A 71 -1.28 -6.89 19.96
C PHE A 71 -1.42 -8.36 20.40
N GLY A 72 -0.90 -8.76 21.57
CA GLY A 72 -0.77 -10.16 21.98
C GLY A 72 0.21 -11.00 21.12
N LEU A 73 0.56 -10.51 19.94
CA LEU A 73 1.63 -10.95 19.05
C LEU A 73 2.90 -10.13 19.30
N ASP A 74 4.06 -10.67 18.88
CA ASP A 74 5.30 -9.89 18.82
C ASP A 74 5.10 -8.71 17.86
N ALA A 75 4.87 -7.52 18.43
CA ALA A 75 4.61 -6.29 17.68
C ALA A 75 5.75 -5.97 16.71
N LYS A 76 6.99 -6.35 17.04
CA LYS A 76 8.14 -6.17 16.16
C LYS A 76 8.02 -7.05 14.92
N LEU A 77 7.62 -8.31 15.08
CA LEU A 77 7.41 -9.22 13.95
C LEU A 77 6.29 -8.73 13.02
N ALA A 78 5.19 -8.22 13.59
CA ALA A 78 4.10 -7.63 12.79
C ALA A 78 4.57 -6.41 11.98
N VAL A 79 5.37 -5.51 12.57
CA VAL A 79 5.94 -4.37 11.84
C VAL A 79 6.92 -4.84 10.75
N ILE A 80 7.76 -5.84 11.01
CA ILE A 80 8.66 -6.41 10.00
C ILE A 80 7.88 -6.97 8.80
N ALA A 81 6.77 -7.68 9.05
CA ALA A 81 5.91 -8.18 7.99
C ALA A 81 5.32 -7.04 7.14
N VAL A 82 4.87 -5.95 7.78
CA VAL A 82 4.36 -4.75 7.09
C VAL A 82 5.45 -4.07 6.26
N ILE A 83 6.67 -3.94 6.79
CA ILE A 83 7.84 -3.41 6.06
C ILE A 83 8.07 -4.22 4.79
N ALA A 84 8.12 -5.55 4.92
CA ALA A 84 8.36 -6.45 3.79
C ALA A 84 7.27 -6.30 2.72
N HIS A 85 5.99 -6.25 3.11
CA HIS A 85 4.87 -6.06 2.18
C HIS A 85 5.00 -4.74 1.39
N PHE A 86 5.17 -3.60 2.06
CA PHE A 86 5.27 -2.31 1.37
C PHE A 86 6.52 -2.21 0.49
N ALA A 87 7.66 -2.74 0.95
CA ALA A 87 8.88 -2.79 0.13
C ALA A 87 8.65 -3.63 -1.14
N LEU A 88 8.05 -4.81 -1.01
CA LEU A 88 7.75 -5.69 -2.14
C LEU A 88 6.72 -5.07 -3.09
N TYR A 89 5.67 -4.41 -2.59
CA TYR A 89 4.73 -3.69 -3.44
C TYR A 89 5.41 -2.58 -4.25
N GLY A 90 6.28 -1.78 -3.62
CA GLY A 90 7.05 -0.76 -4.32
C GLY A 90 7.94 -1.35 -5.41
N ILE A 91 8.71 -2.40 -5.08
CA ILE A 91 9.63 -3.08 -6.02
C ILE A 91 8.86 -3.70 -7.18
N VAL A 92 7.83 -4.51 -6.89
CA VAL A 92 7.01 -5.17 -7.92
C VAL A 92 6.36 -4.13 -8.82
N GLN A 93 5.82 -3.04 -8.27
CA GLN A 93 5.22 -1.99 -9.09
C GLN A 93 6.24 -1.32 -10.01
N VAL A 94 7.45 -1.01 -9.52
CA VAL A 94 8.53 -0.47 -10.36
C VAL A 94 8.86 -1.43 -11.51
N VAL A 95 9.04 -2.72 -11.22
CA VAL A 95 9.33 -3.74 -12.24
C VAL A 95 8.21 -3.81 -13.29
N MET A 96 6.95 -3.89 -12.84
CA MET A 96 5.80 -3.97 -13.74
C MET A 96 5.64 -2.71 -14.61
N VAL A 97 5.87 -1.54 -14.03
CA VAL A 97 5.77 -0.27 -14.76
C VAL A 97 6.87 -0.16 -15.82
N ILE A 98 8.11 -0.54 -15.49
CA ILE A 98 9.21 -0.57 -16.46
C ILE A 98 8.90 -1.57 -17.59
N ALA A 99 8.43 -2.77 -17.23
CA ALA A 99 8.09 -3.82 -18.21
C ALA A 99 6.90 -3.44 -19.12
N SER A 100 6.02 -2.54 -18.69
CA SER A 100 4.81 -2.16 -19.44
C SER A 100 5.09 -1.31 -20.70
N GLY A 101 6.27 -0.70 -20.82
CA GLY A 101 6.60 0.19 -21.94
C GLY A 101 5.84 1.53 -21.95
N ILE A 102 5.09 1.87 -20.89
CA ILE A 102 4.36 3.13 -20.81
C ILE A 102 5.35 4.30 -20.73
N GLU A 103 5.26 5.25 -21.68
CA GLU A 103 6.10 6.44 -21.67
C GLU A 103 5.90 7.23 -20.36
N LYS A 104 7.01 7.52 -19.67
CA LYS A 104 7.02 8.14 -18.33
C LYS A 104 6.20 7.35 -17.31
N GLY A 105 6.15 6.02 -17.45
CA GLY A 105 5.35 5.12 -16.60
C GLY A 105 5.59 5.31 -15.11
N LEU A 106 6.86 5.43 -14.68
CA LEU A 106 7.20 5.61 -13.26
C LEU A 106 6.66 6.92 -12.66
N MET A 107 6.43 7.95 -13.48
CA MET A 107 5.82 9.21 -13.06
C MET A 107 4.29 9.14 -13.09
N LYS A 108 3.72 8.42 -14.05
CA LYS A 108 2.27 8.27 -14.20
C LYS A 108 1.68 7.28 -13.18
N ILE A 109 2.46 6.26 -12.81
CA ILE A 109 2.12 5.21 -11.85
C ILE A 109 3.07 5.37 -10.65
N PHE A 110 2.95 6.49 -9.94
CA PHE A 110 3.92 6.93 -8.93
C PHE A 110 3.74 6.28 -7.55
N GLN A 111 2.72 5.43 -7.35
CA GLN A 111 2.36 4.88 -6.03
C GLN A 111 3.52 4.10 -5.37
N TRP A 112 4.46 3.58 -6.17
CA TRP A 112 5.65 2.89 -5.68
C TRP A 112 6.46 3.76 -4.71
N THR A 113 6.50 5.07 -4.94
CA THR A 113 7.21 6.02 -4.06
C THR A 113 6.63 5.97 -2.66
N LEU A 114 5.30 6.03 -2.53
CA LEU A 114 4.61 6.03 -1.26
C LEU A 114 4.84 4.72 -0.52
N PHE A 115 4.80 3.58 -1.23
CA PHE A 115 5.06 2.27 -0.63
C PHE A 115 6.49 2.16 -0.09
N LEU A 116 7.50 2.58 -0.87
CA LEU A 116 8.89 2.56 -0.42
C LEU A 116 9.14 3.51 0.76
N ILE A 117 8.54 4.71 0.75
CA ILE A 117 8.65 5.67 1.86
C ILE A 117 8.05 5.08 3.14
N ILE A 118 6.87 4.45 3.07
CA ILE A 118 6.25 3.79 4.24
C ILE A 118 7.20 2.74 4.83
N ALA A 119 7.76 1.88 3.98
CA ALA A 119 8.69 0.84 4.39
C ALA A 119 9.98 1.41 5.03
N ILE A 120 10.61 2.40 4.38
CA ILE A 120 11.84 3.04 4.87
C ILE A 120 11.59 3.70 6.24
N VAL A 121 10.51 4.47 6.37
CA VAL A 121 10.19 5.14 7.63
C VAL A 121 9.88 4.12 8.73
N ALA A 122 9.22 3.01 8.42
CA ALA A 122 9.00 1.93 9.39
C ALA A 122 10.30 1.24 9.81
N ILE A 123 11.26 1.04 8.90
CA ILE A 123 12.60 0.52 9.21
C ILE A 123 13.31 1.43 10.21
N LEU A 124 13.26 2.75 10.01
CA LEU A 124 13.84 3.72 10.96
C LEU A 124 13.19 3.65 12.35
N GLY A 125 11.95 3.16 12.45
CA GLY A 125 11.30 2.90 13.74
C GLY A 125 11.76 1.61 14.42
N LEU A 126 12.51 0.74 13.75
CA LEU A 126 13.01 -0.52 14.33
C LEU A 126 14.50 -0.50 14.68
N ILE A 127 15.21 0.56 14.29
CA ILE A 127 16.62 0.82 14.59
C ILE A 127 16.70 1.74 15.81
#